data_AF-A0A5D3E942-F1
#
_entry.id   AF-A0A5D3E942-F1
#
_cell.length_a   1.000
_cell.length_b   1.000
_cell.length_c   1.000
_cell.angle_alpha   90.00
_cell.angle_beta   90.00
_cell.angle_gamma   90.00
#
_symmetry.space_group_name_H-M   'P 1'
#
loop_
_entity.id
_entity.type
_entity.pdbx_description
1 polymer ?
#
loop_
_entity_poly.entity_id
_entity_poly.type
_entity_poly.pdbx_seq_one_letter_code
_entity_poly.pdbx_strand_id
1 'polypeptide(L)'
;MRQLLLILIAVPIAFFACFKTYGQESSRRVTLDEVVNVLSLNSSIALIEKLNYQNEILQFEIYKKGFLPSFSLHFNPINFNRSLRMLQQPADGSYSYVEDYSK
;
A
#
# COMPACT_ATOMS: atom_id res chain seq x y z
N MET A 1 -35.74 21.26 15.10
CA MET A 1 -35.78 21.13 13.62
C MET A 1 -35.09 22.29 12.90
N ARG A 2 -35.49 23.55 13.09
CA ARG A 2 -34.94 24.72 12.34
C ARG A 2 -33.44 24.99 12.56
N GLN A 3 -32.93 24.82 13.79
CA GLN A 3 -31.49 24.99 14.07
C GLN A 3 -30.62 23.88 13.46
N LEU A 4 -31.14 22.66 13.38
CA LEU A 4 -30.44 21.50 12.82
C LEU A 4 -30.24 21.68 11.29
N LEU A 5 -31.22 22.29 10.63
CA LEU A 5 -31.14 22.66 9.21
C LEU A 5 -30.10 23.76 8.94
N LEU A 6 -29.96 24.74 9.84
CA LEU A 6 -28.95 25.79 9.72
C LEU A 6 -27.53 25.24 9.89
N ILE A 7 -27.32 24.31 10.81
CA ILE A 7 -26.01 23.68 11.04
C ILE A 7 -25.60 22.83 9.83
N LEU A 8 -26.53 22.08 9.23
CA LEU A 8 -26.27 21.25 8.04
C LEU A 8 -25.73 22.07 6.85
N ILE A 9 -26.16 23.33 6.71
CA ILE A 9 -25.78 24.20 5.60
C ILE A 9 -24.53 25.04 5.94
N ALA A 10 -24.42 25.51 7.18
CA ALA A 10 -23.31 26.38 7.59
C ALA A 10 -21.96 25.66 7.64
N VAL A 11 -21.94 24.39 8.07
CA VAL A 11 -20.72 23.58 8.20
C VAL A 11 -20.01 23.35 6.85
N PRO A 12 -20.68 22.90 5.77
CA PRO A 12 -20.00 22.74 4.48
C PRO A 12 -19.53 24.07 3.88
N ILE A 13 -20.28 25.17 4.05
CA ILE A 13 -19.88 26.48 3.53
C ILE A 13 -18.61 26.98 4.22
N ALA A 14 -18.54 26.84 5.55
CA ALA A 14 -17.33 27.18 6.31
C ALA A 14 -16.13 26.31 5.91
N PHE A 15 -16.38 25.03 5.61
CA PHE A 15 -15.36 24.11 5.10
C PHE A 15 -14.82 24.55 3.73
N PHE A 16 -15.69 24.90 2.78
CA PHE A 16 -15.29 25.38 1.45
C PHE A 16 -14.55 26.73 1.50
N ALA A 17 -14.90 27.63 2.42
CA ALA A 17 -14.25 28.93 2.57
C ALA A 17 -12.80 28.85 3.11
N CYS A 18 -12.41 27.74 3.72
CA CYS A 18 -11.07 27.55 4.28
C CYS A 18 -10.04 27.01 3.27
N PHE A 19 -10.47 26.56 2.08
CA PHE A 19 -9.54 26.09 1.06
C PHE A 19 -8.85 27.28 0.40
N LYS A 20 -7.53 27.39 0.65
CA LYS A 20 -6.67 28.29 -0.11
C LYS A 20 -6.49 27.72 -1.51
N THR A 21 -7.05 28.38 -2.51
CA THR A 21 -6.79 28.06 -3.92
C THR A 21 -5.49 28.76 -4.33
N TYR A 22 -4.55 27.99 -4.85
CA TYR A 22 -3.33 28.54 -5.46
C TYR A 22 -3.60 28.72 -6.96
N GLY A 23 -3.55 29.97 -7.43
CA GLY A 23 -3.70 30.29 -8.85
C GLY A 23 -2.41 30.05 -9.63
N GLN A 24 -2.51 29.96 -10.96
CA GLN A 24 -1.35 29.89 -11.84
C GLN A 24 -0.64 31.25 -11.87
N GLU A 25 0.63 31.28 -11.46
CA GLU A 25 1.46 32.48 -11.46
C GLU A 25 1.71 32.93 -12.92
N SER A 26 1.25 34.15 -13.25
CA SER A 26 1.35 34.71 -14.59
C SER A 26 2.81 35.02 -14.93
N SER A 27 3.40 34.19 -15.80
CA SER A 27 4.71 34.35 -16.45
C SER A 27 5.81 34.94 -15.54
N ARG A 28 6.40 34.07 -14.70
CA ARG A 28 7.64 34.39 -13.99
C ARG A 28 8.76 34.63 -15.01
N ARG A 29 9.34 35.83 -15.01
CA ARG A 29 10.56 36.11 -15.78
C ARG A 29 11.73 35.43 -15.09
N VAL A 30 12.41 34.55 -15.81
CA VAL A 30 13.55 33.78 -15.31
C VAL A 30 14.79 34.19 -16.11
N THR A 31 15.94 34.33 -15.44
CA THR A 31 17.21 34.66 -16.10
C THR A 31 17.83 33.39 -16.72
N LEU A 32 18.66 33.55 -17.76
CA LEU A 32 19.34 32.40 -18.38
C LEU A 32 20.18 31.61 -17.36
N ASP A 33 20.84 32.31 -16.45
CA ASP A 33 21.63 31.70 -15.38
C ASP A 33 20.76 30.82 -14.45
N GLU A 34 19.59 31.31 -14.04
CA GLU A 34 18.64 30.55 -13.21
C GLU A 34 18.08 29.33 -13.95
N VAL A 35 17.81 29.44 -15.26
CA VAL A 35 17.39 28.28 -16.08
C VAL A 35 18.48 27.22 -16.13
N VAL A 36 19.72 27.62 -16.40
CA VAL A 36 20.83 26.68 -16.60
C VAL A 36 21.31 26.08 -15.28
N ASN A 37 21.34 26.83 -14.18
CA ASN A 37 21.90 26.36 -12.91
C ASN A 37 20.85 25.69 -12.01
N VAL A 38 19.58 26.08 -12.11
CA VAL A 38 18.52 25.61 -11.19
C VAL A 38 17.48 24.78 -11.91
N LEU A 39 16.89 25.31 -12.98
CA LEU A 39 15.77 24.61 -13.65
C LEU A 39 16.24 23.42 -14.48
N SER A 40 17.47 23.43 -14.99
CA SER A 40 18.05 22.30 -15.73
C SER A 40 18.13 21.04 -14.85
N LEU A 41 18.52 21.20 -13.58
CA LEU A 41 18.64 20.13 -12.59
C LEU A 41 17.27 19.63 -12.11
N ASN A 42 16.26 20.49 -12.14
CA ASN A 42 14.88 20.16 -11.79
C ASN A 42 14.05 19.70 -13.00
N SER A 43 14.65 19.64 -14.19
CA SER A 43 13.96 19.16 -15.38
C SER A 43 13.60 17.68 -15.25
N SER A 44 12.53 17.25 -15.93
CA SER A 44 12.12 15.84 -15.95
C SER A 44 13.24 14.92 -16.43
N ILE A 45 14.03 15.35 -17.41
CA ILE A 45 15.15 14.58 -17.97
C ILE A 45 16.25 14.41 -16.92
N ALA A 46 16.64 15.49 -16.24
CA ALA A 46 17.65 15.41 -15.17
C ALA A 46 17.18 14.52 -14.00
N LEU A 47 15.89 14.57 -13.66
CA LEU A 47 15.30 13.69 -12.66
C LEU A 47 15.31 12.22 -13.09
N ILE A 48 15.00 11.93 -14.37
CA ILE A 48 15.07 10.57 -14.92
C ILE A 48 16.50 10.05 -14.84
N GLU A 49 17.50 10.82 -15.27
CA GLU A 49 18.89 10.37 -15.19
C GLU A 49 19.39 10.19 -13.76
N LYS A 50 18.95 11.06 -12.85
CA LYS A 50 19.22 10.87 -11.42
C LYS A 50 18.63 9.56 -10.89
N LEU A 51 17.39 9.23 -11.28
CA LEU A 51 16.75 7.96 -10.89
C LEU A 51 17.45 6.75 -11.53
N ASN A 52 17.88 6.87 -12.79
CA ASN A 52 18.67 5.84 -13.47
C ASN A 52 19.97 5.56 -12.70
N TYR A 53 20.70 6.61 -12.34
CA TYR A 53 21.92 6.49 -11.55
C TYR A 53 21.67 5.81 -10.19
N GLN A 54 20.58 6.17 -9.50
CA GLN A 54 20.19 5.50 -8.25
C GLN A 54 19.87 4.02 -8.47
N ASN A 55 19.21 3.67 -9.57
CA ASN A 55 18.95 2.28 -9.94
C ASN A 55 20.25 1.51 -10.19
N GLU A 56 21.23 2.09 -10.89
CA GLU A 56 22.52 1.43 -11.12
C GLU A 56 23.25 1.11 -9.81
N ILE A 57 23.24 2.03 -8.84
CA ILE A 57 23.78 1.79 -7.50
C ILE A 57 23.07 0.61 -6.84
N LEU A 58 21.73 0.58 -6.87
CA LEU A 58 20.94 -0.51 -6.29
C LEU A 58 21.22 -1.85 -6.98
N GLN A 59 21.36 -1.87 -8.30
CA GLN A 59 21.70 -3.07 -9.07
C GLN A 59 23.07 -3.61 -8.66
N PHE A 60 24.05 -2.73 -8.46
CA PHE A 60 25.36 -3.13 -7.95
C PHE A 60 25.28 -3.71 -6.53
N GLU A 61 24.43 -3.15 -5.66
CA GLU A 61 24.20 -3.73 -4.34
C GLU A 61 23.53 -5.11 -4.40
N ILE A 62 22.53 -5.29 -5.27
CA ILE A 62 21.88 -6.57 -5.50
C ILE A 62 22.90 -7.60 -5.99
N TYR A 63 23.74 -7.22 -6.95
CA TYR A 63 24.83 -8.06 -7.44
C TYR A 63 25.74 -8.53 -6.30
N LYS A 64 26.19 -7.61 -5.43
CA LYS A 64 26.99 -7.94 -4.25
C LYS A 64 26.26 -8.88 -3.27
N LYS A 65 24.96 -8.68 -3.06
CA LYS A 65 24.13 -9.53 -2.18
C LYS A 65 23.91 -10.92 -2.77
N GLY A 66 23.93 -11.05 -4.11
CA GLY A 66 23.80 -12.33 -4.81
C GLY A 66 24.92 -13.34 -4.52
N PHE A 67 26.07 -12.89 -4.01
CA PHE A 67 27.15 -13.78 -3.56
C PHE A 67 26.88 -14.41 -2.19
N LEU A 68 25.88 -13.92 -1.45
CA LEU A 68 25.53 -14.44 -0.14
C LEU A 68 24.45 -15.52 -0.26
N PRO A 69 24.50 -16.58 0.57
CA PRO A 69 23.40 -17.54 0.64
C PRO A 69 22.12 -16.86 1.13
N SER A 70 21.01 -17.12 0.44
CA SER A 70 19.69 -16.65 0.86
C SER A 70 19.11 -17.56 1.94
N PHE A 71 18.64 -16.97 3.04
CA PHE A 71 17.91 -17.68 4.08
C PHE A 71 16.47 -17.19 4.10
N SER A 72 15.52 -18.09 3.84
CA SER A 72 14.09 -17.83 4.00
C SER A 72 13.47 -18.86 4.93
N LEU A 73 12.64 -18.38 5.87
CA LEU A 73 11.86 -19.22 6.76
C LEU A 73 10.42 -19.24 6.24
N HIS A 74 10.00 -20.38 5.70
CA HIS A 74 8.60 -20.60 5.32
C HIS A 74 7.93 -21.46 6.39
N PHE A 75 6.87 -20.93 7.00
CA PHE A 75 6.04 -21.65 7.95
C PHE A 75 4.66 -21.87 7.34
N ASN A 76 4.27 -23.14 7.18
CA ASN A 76 2.91 -23.52 6.83
C ASN A 76 2.27 -24.19 8.06
N PRO A 77 1.37 -23.53 8.78
CA PRO A 77 0.70 -24.14 9.92
C PRO A 77 -0.11 -25.36 9.43
N ILE A 78 0.11 -26.50 10.06
CA ILE A 78 -0.71 -27.70 9.82
C ILE A 78 -2.14 -27.35 10.20
N ASN A 79 -3.06 -27.42 9.23
CA ASN A 79 -4.48 -27.31 9.52
C ASN A 79 -4.95 -28.64 10.13
N PHE A 80 -5.38 -28.60 11.39
CA PHE A 80 -5.98 -29.74 12.06
C PHE A 80 -7.45 -29.81 11.68
N ASN A 81 -7.81 -30.75 10.80
CA ASN A 81 -9.22 -31.07 10.58
C ASN A 81 -9.75 -31.76 11.86
N ARG A 82 -10.61 -31.05 12.61
CA ARG A 82 -11.42 -31.62 13.71
C ARG A 82 -12.88 -31.69 13.28
N SER A 83 -13.14 -32.35 12.15
CA SER A 83 -14.51 -32.58 11.71
C SER A 83 -15.17 -33.65 12.58
N LEU A 84 -16.45 -33.47 12.87
CA LEU A 84 -17.28 -34.54 13.44
C LEU A 84 -17.92 -35.31 12.30
N ARG A 85 -17.79 -36.63 12.32
CA ARG A 85 -18.50 -37.52 11.41
C ARG A 85 -19.56 -38.29 12.17
N MET A 86 -20.78 -38.28 11.66
CA MET A 86 -21.86 -39.07 12.21
C MET A 86 -21.70 -40.53 11.78
N LEU A 87 -21.59 -41.44 12.75
CA LEU A 87 -21.47 -42.87 12.53
C LEU A 87 -22.60 -43.62 13.23
N GLN A 88 -23.10 -44.67 12.58
CA GLN A 88 -24.08 -45.57 13.15
C GLN A 88 -23.38 -46.65 13.98
N GLN A 89 -23.84 -46.86 15.20
CA GLN A 89 -23.30 -47.89 16.10
C GLN A 89 -23.82 -49.27 15.66
N PRO A 90 -22.95 -50.27 15.49
CA PRO A 90 -23.35 -51.59 15.00
C PRO A 90 -24.11 -52.42 16.04
N ALA A 91 -24.04 -52.04 17.32
CA ALA A 91 -24.67 -52.80 18.41
C ALA A 91 -26.17 -52.52 18.55
N ASP A 92 -26.60 -51.27 18.34
CA ASP A 92 -27.96 -50.81 18.60
C ASP A 92 -28.57 -49.97 17.47
N GLY A 93 -27.79 -49.66 16.43
CA GLY A 93 -28.21 -48.87 15.28
C GLY A 93 -28.35 -47.37 15.56
N SER A 94 -27.91 -46.89 16.73
CA SER A 94 -27.99 -45.47 17.11
C SER A 94 -26.96 -44.63 16.37
N TYR A 95 -27.20 -43.32 16.25
CA TYR A 95 -26.28 -42.38 15.59
C TYR A 95 -25.48 -41.60 16.64
N SER A 96 -24.17 -41.52 16.45
CA SER A 96 -23.29 -40.73 17.32
C SER A 96 -22.27 -39.93 16.52
N TYR A 97 -21.91 -38.75 17.02
CA TYR A 97 -20.85 -37.92 16.43
C TYR A 97 -19.50 -38.39 16.96
N VAL A 98 -18.64 -38.81 16.05
CA VAL A 98 -17.27 -39.27 16.35
C VAL A 98 -16.29 -38.29 15.72
N GLU A 99 -15.22 -37.97 16.45
CA GLU A 99 -14.14 -37.13 15.93
C GLU A 99 -13.45 -37.84 14.76
N ASP A 100 -13.45 -37.18 13.60
CA ASP A 100 -12.79 -37.65 12.39
C ASP A 100 -11.54 -36.81 12.15
N TYR A 101 -10.39 -37.50 12.19
CA TYR A 101 -9.04 -36.94 12.02
C TYR A 101 -8.47 -37.22 10.63
N SER A 102 -9.28 -37.71 9.69
CA SER A 102 -8.85 -37.93 8.32
C SER A 102 -8.53 -36.61 7.60
N LYS A 103 -7.48 -36.66 6.78
CA LYS A 103 -7.04 -35.57 5.90
C LYS A 103 -7.65 -35.71 4.51
#